data_AF-A0A9X2MB68-F1
#
_entry.id   AF-A0A9X2MB68-F1
#
_cell.length_a   1.000
_cell.length_b   1.000
_cell.length_c   1.000
_cell.angle_alpha   90.00
_cell.angle_beta   90.00
_cell.angle_gamma   90.00
#
_symmetry.space_group_name_H-M   'P 1'
#
loop_
_entity.id
_entity.type
_entity.pdbx_description
1 polymer ?
#
loop_
_entity_poly.entity_id
_entity_poly.type
_entity_poly.pdbx_seq_one_letter_code
_entity_poly.pdbx_strand_id
1 'polypeptide(L)' 'MNKKKSTGAQIAQALSLLSQLSIMMLVSIFGCFFIGKFIDTKLNTGPIFTLIFLVLGIGGAFMSVYKTVIGYTKRK' A
#
# COMPACT_ATOMS: atom_id res chain seq x y z
N MET A 1 22.56 24.23 15.35
CA MET A 1 23.17 24.69 14.09
C MET A 1 22.35 24.22 12.90
N ASN A 2 22.00 25.19 12.07
CA ASN A 2 21.09 25.18 10.93
C ASN A 2 21.51 24.15 9.85
N LYS A 3 20.81 23.01 9.78
CA LYS A 3 20.93 22.10 8.63
C LYS A 3 20.19 22.78 7.48
N LYS A 4 20.93 23.50 6.63
CA LYS A 4 20.53 23.89 5.28
C LYS A 4 20.15 22.61 4.53
N LYS A 5 18.90 22.20 4.66
CA LYS A 5 18.37 20.91 4.22
C LYS A 5 18.26 20.99 2.70
N SER A 6 19.35 20.61 2.02
CA SER A 6 19.42 20.47 0.55
C SER A 6 18.10 19.88 0.07
N THR A 7 17.40 20.61 -0.80
CA THR A 7 16.11 20.22 -1.36
C THR A 7 16.16 18.79 -1.90
N GLY A 8 17.29 18.38 -2.48
CA GLY A 8 17.52 17.01 -2.95
C GLY A 8 17.46 15.93 -1.85
N ALA A 9 18.01 16.18 -0.66
CA ALA A 9 17.94 15.21 0.44
C ALA A 9 16.51 15.05 1.01
N GLN A 10 15.70 16.12 0.96
CA GLN A 10 14.29 16.06 1.35
C GLN A 10 13.45 15.30 0.33
N ILE A 11 13.68 15.56 -0.96
CA ILE A 11 13.01 14.85 -2.05
C ILE A 11 13.39 13.36 -2.00
N ALA A 12 14.65 13.03 -1.78
CA ALA A 12 15.11 11.64 -1.66
C ALA A 12 14.46 10.92 -0.46
N GLN A 13 14.33 11.59 0.70
CA GLN A 13 13.61 11.04 1.85
C GLN A 13 12.13 10.83 1.56
N ALA A 14 11.47 11.81 0.93
CA ALA A 14 10.06 11.69 0.56
C ALA A 14 9.82 10.57 -0.47
N LEU A 15 10.70 10.43 -1.47
CA LEU A 15 10.66 9.35 -2.46
C LEU A 15 10.87 7.99 -1.81
N SER A 16 11.85 7.86 -0.91
CA SER A 16 12.13 6.61 -0.20
C SER A 16 10.91 6.15 0.61
N LEU A 17 10.26 7.08 1.31
CA LEU A 17 9.06 6.81 2.10
C LEU A 17 7.87 6.45 1.21
N LEU A 18 7.67 7.15 0.09
CA LEU A 18 6.63 6.84 -0.89
C LEU A 18 6.84 5.45 -1.52
N SER A 19 8.08 5.12 -1.87
CA SER A 19 8.45 3.83 -2.47
C SER A 19 8.21 2.69 -1.47
N GLN A 20 8.63 2.86 -0.22
CA GLN A 20 8.41 1.88 0.84
C GLN A 20 6.91 1.61 1.09
N LEU A 21 6.08 2.67 1.10
CA LEU A 21 4.63 2.53 1.24
C LEU A 21 4.05 1.75 0.06
N SER A 22 4.40 2.16 -1.15
CA SER A 22 3.91 1.54 -2.38
C SER A 22 4.25 0.05 -2.39
N ILE A 23 5.47 -0.30 -1.98
CA ILE A 23 5.90 -1.69 -1.84
C ILE A 23 5.05 -2.44 -0.79
N MET A 24 4.82 -1.88 0.40
CA MET A 24 3.97 -2.52 1.41
C MET A 24 2.56 -2.79 0.89
N MET A 25 1.96 -1.83 0.20
CA MET A 25 0.60 -1.95 -0.34
C MET A 25 0.55 -2.91 -1.52
N LEU A 26 1.56 -2.87 -2.39
CA LEU A 26 1.68 -3.78 -3.54
C LEU A 26 1.82 -5.23 -3.05
N VAL A 27 2.66 -5.47 -2.03
CA VAL A 27 2.81 -6.79 -1.40
C VAL A 27 1.49 -7.26 -0.79
N SER A 28 0.75 -6.39 -0.09
CA SER A 28 -0.58 -6.76 0.44
C SER A 28 -1.58 -7.08 -0.67
N ILE A 29 -1.66 -6.28 -1.74
CA ILE A 29 -2.58 -6.52 -2.86
C ILE A 29 -2.22 -7.82 -3.58
N PHE A 30 -0.95 -8.03 -3.90
CA PHE A 30 -0.48 -9.28 -4.53
C PHE A 30 -0.72 -10.49 -3.62
N GLY A 31 -0.45 -10.37 -2.33
CA GLY A 31 -0.71 -11.43 -1.34
C GLY A 31 -2.19 -11.80 -1.28
N CYS A 32 -3.08 -10.80 -1.17
CA CYS A 32 -4.52 -10.99 -1.16
C CYS A 32 -5.03 -11.61 -2.46
N PHE A 33 -4.53 -11.15 -3.61
CA PHE A 33 -4.92 -11.68 -4.92
C PHE A 33 -4.46 -13.14 -5.11
N PHE A 34 -3.23 -13.46 -4.72
CA PHE A 34 -2.67 -14.80 -4.85
C PHE A 34 -3.37 -15.80 -3.92
N ILE A 35 -3.60 -15.40 -2.66
CA ILE A 35 -4.36 -16.20 -1.68
C ILE A 35 -5.81 -16.38 -2.13
N GLY A 36 -6.45 -15.30 -2.58
CA GLY A 36 -7.82 -15.32 -3.09
C GLY A 36 -7.97 -16.34 -4.22
N LYS A 37 -7.10 -16.24 -5.24
CA LYS A 37 -7.10 -17.17 -6.38
C LYS A 37 -6.84 -18.63 -5.99
N PHE A 38 -5.97 -18.86 -5.00
CA PHE A 38 -5.66 -20.21 -4.53
C PHE A 38 -6.85 -20.86 -3.81
N ILE A 39 -7.57 -20.09 -3.00
CA ILE A 39 -8.79 -20.51 -2.30
C ILE A 39 -9.93 -20.75 -3.30
N ASP A 40 -10.06 -19.89 -4.30
CA ASP A 40 -11.05 -19.97 -5.38
C ASP A 40 -10.98 -21.30 -6.14
N THR A 41 -9.74 -21.68 -6.49
CA THR A 41 -9.44 -22.92 -7.22
C THR A 41 -9.75 -24.15 -6.38
N LYS A 42 -9.57 -24.08 -5.05
CA LYS A 42 -9.88 -25.17 -4.10
C LYS A 42 -11.39 -25.33 -3.87
N LEU A 43 -12.16 -24.24 -3.86
CA LEU A 43 -13.58 -24.24 -3.49
C LEU A 43 -14.54 -24.41 -4.68
N ASN A 44 -14.05 -24.41 -5.92
CA ASN A 44 -14.86 -24.59 -7.13
C ASN A 44 -16.07 -23.62 -7.24
N THR A 45 -16.07 -22.53 -6.47
CA THR A 45 -17.20 -21.58 -6.35
C THR A 45 -17.08 -20.41 -7.35
N GLY A 46 -16.09 -20.42 -8.24
CA GLY A 46 -15.79 -19.29 -9.11
C GLY A 46 -15.25 -18.08 -8.33
N PRO A 47 -14.86 -16.99 -9.03
CA PRO A 47 -13.98 -15.90 -8.56
C PRO A 47 -14.52 -15.03 -7.40
N ILE A 48 -15.56 -15.47 -6.69
CA ILE A 48 -16.25 -14.71 -5.63
C ILE A 48 -15.36 -14.48 -4.41
N PHE A 49 -14.66 -15.51 -3.91
CA PHE A 49 -13.78 -15.34 -2.75
C PHE A 49 -12.58 -14.46 -3.09
N THR A 50 -12.03 -14.65 -4.30
CA THR A 50 -10.99 -13.77 -4.82
C THR A 50 -11.47 -12.32 -4.89
N LEU A 51 -12.70 -12.07 -5.35
CA LEU A 51 -13.28 -10.73 -5.46
C LEU A 51 -13.39 -10.04 -4.09
N ILE A 52 -13.91 -10.74 -3.08
CA ILE A 52 -14.07 -10.19 -1.72
C ILE A 52 -12.70 -9.87 -1.11
N PHE A 53 -11.74 -10.79 -1.23
CA PHE A 53 -10.40 -10.61 -0.68
C PHE A 53 -9.62 -9.50 -1.41
N LEU A 54 -9.87 -9.34 -2.71
CA LEU A 54 -9.33 -8.26 -3.52
C LEU A 54 -9.91 -6.91 -3.08
N VAL A 55 -11.23 -6.82 -2.90
CA VAL A 55 -11.90 -5.58 -2.44
C VAL A 55 -11.42 -5.19 -1.03
N LEU A 56 -11.30 -6.15 -0.11
CA LEU A 56 -10.76 -5.91 1.22
C LEU A 56 -9.27 -5.51 1.18
N GLY A 57 -8.47 -6.16 0.32
CA GLY A 57 -7.05 -5.83 0.13
C GLY A 57 -6.85 -4.42 -0.46
N ILE A 58 -7.66 -4.05 -1.45
CA ILE A 58 -7.67 -2.69 -2.03
C ILE A 58 -8.07 -1.68 -0.95
N GLY A 59 -9.13 -1.94 -0.18
CA GLY A 59 -9.55 -1.06 0.92
C GLY A 59 -8.45 -0.82 1.96
N GLY A 60 -7.76 -1.89 2.39
CA GLY A 60 -6.64 -1.81 3.33
C GLY A 60 -5.42 -1.06 2.78
N ALA A 61 -5.11 -1.27 1.50
CA ALA A 61 -4.05 -0.54 0.80
C ALA A 61 -4.37 0.95 0.71
N PHE A 62 -5.59 1.32 0.29
CA PHE A 62 -6.04 2.72 0.24
C PHE A 62 -5.95 3.40 1.60
N MET A 63 -6.36 2.72 2.68
CA MET A 63 -6.28 3.26 4.03
C MET A 63 -4.83 3.56 4.46
N SER A 64 -3.88 2.70 4.05
CA SER A 64 -2.45 2.89 4.32
C SER A 64 -1.88 4.10 3.56
N VAL A 65 -2.22 4.28 2.27
CA VAL A 65 -1.88 5.50 1.51
C VAL A 65 -2.41 6.73 2.24
N TYR A 66 -3.72 6.71 2.55
CA TYR A 66 -4.42 7.87 3.11
C TYR A 66 -3.80 8.30 4.43
N LYS A 67 -3.50 7.34 5.33
CA LYS A 67 -2.86 7.62 6.62
C LYS A 67 -1.50 8.27 6.45
N THR A 68 -0.72 7.82 5.47
CA THR A 68 0.57 8.43 5.23
C THR A 68 0.44 9.81 4.61
N VAL A 69 -0.37 9.99 3.56
CA VAL A 69 -0.54 11.30 2.91
C VAL A 69 -1.07 12.36 3.88
N ILE A 70 -2.05 12.02 4.72
CA ILE A 70 -2.55 12.91 5.79
C ILE A 70 -1.50 13.16 6.87
N GLY A 71 -0.74 12.14 7.27
CA GLY A 71 0.34 12.28 8.26
C GLY A 71 1.44 13.25 7.82
N TYR A 72 1.73 13.34 6.52
CA TYR A 72 2.65 14.32 5.96
C TYR A 72 2.02 15.71 5.84
N THR A 73 0.73 15.80 5.53
CA THR A 73 0.01 17.09 5.45
C THR A 73 -0.16 17.76 6.83
N LYS A 74 -0.37 16.98 7.90
CA LYS A 74 -0.62 17.50 9.27
C LYS A 74 0.64 17.95 10.02
N ARG A 75 1.82 17.86 9.38
CA ARG A 75 3.13 18.32 9.90
C ARG A 75 3.49 19.74 9.40
N LYS A 76 2.51 20.52 8.96
CA LYS A 76 2.68 21.93 8.62
C LYS A 76 1.87 22.82 9.55
#